data_AF-A0A2R5FAF3-F1
#
_entry.id   AF-A0A2R5FAF3-F1
#
_cell.length_a   1.000
_cell.length_b   1.000
_cell.length_c   1.000
_cell.angle_alpha   90.00
_cell.angle_beta   90.00
_cell.angle_gamma   90.00
#
_symmetry.space_group_name_H-M   'P 1'
#
loop_
_entity.id
_entity.type
_entity.pdbx_description
1 polymer ?
#
loop_
_entity_poly.entity_id
_entity_poly.type
_entity_poly.pdbx_seq_one_letter_code
_entity_poly.pdbx_strand_id
1 'polypeptide(L)' 'MTMLPVYVRKEPTRCAVTLAYGPEGKKDTVFYRDSNCTQLIARKPWHQSGHPTRRSSTVTLNCNQWSVNWVN' A
#
# COMPACT_ATOMS: atom_id res chain seq x y z
N MET A 1 -9.50 -6.59 -20.91
CA MET A 1 -10.06 -6.13 -19.62
C MET A 1 -9.22 -4.99 -19.10
N THR A 2 -9.82 -3.84 -18.82
CA THR A 2 -9.11 -2.66 -18.30
C THR A 2 -9.02 -2.79 -16.78
N MET A 3 -7.80 -2.80 -16.22
CA MET A 3 -7.62 -2.83 -14.76
C MET A 3 -8.02 -1.48 -14.16
N LEU A 4 -8.64 -1.50 -12.98
CA LEU A 4 -8.92 -0.29 -12.23
C LEU A 4 -7.63 0.25 -11.59
N PRO A 5 -7.42 1.58 -11.60
CA PRO A 5 -6.27 2.19 -10.94
C PRO A 5 -6.41 2.16 -9.43
N VAL A 6 -5.28 1.90 -8.75
CA VAL A 6 -5.10 2.12 -7.32
C VAL A 6 -3.86 2.98 -7.11
N TYR A 7 -3.94 3.91 -6.16
CA TYR A 7 -2.85 4.82 -5.84
C TYR A 7 -2.14 4.34 -4.59
N VAL A 8 -0.81 4.29 -4.62
CA VAL A 8 -0.01 3.62 -3.59
C VAL A 8 1.03 4.57 -3.01
N ARG A 9 1.07 4.66 -1.68
CA ARG A 9 2.02 5.48 -0.93
C ARG A 9 2.69 4.69 0.19
N LYS A 10 3.93 5.05 0.53
CA LYS A 10 4.59 4.58 1.75
C LYS A 10 4.27 5.50 2.92
N GLU A 11 3.73 4.95 3.99
CA GLU A 11 3.35 5.73 5.18
C GLU A 11 3.94 5.17 6.47
N PRO A 12 4.10 6.00 7.51
CA PRO A 12 4.46 5.52 8.83
C PRO A 12 3.50 4.42 9.32
N THR A 13 4.09 3.43 9.99
CA THR A 13 3.34 2.38 10.68
C THR A 13 2.47 3.00 11.76
N ARG A 14 1.18 2.67 11.80
CA ARG A 14 0.23 3.19 12.81
C ARG A 14 -0.23 2.16 13.84
N CYS A 15 0.07 0.88 13.62
CA CYS A 15 -0.34 -0.20 14.53
C CYS A 15 0.43 -0.09 15.86
N ALA A 16 -0.29 0.08 16.98
CA ALA A 16 0.31 0.22 18.31
C ALA A 16 1.18 -0.97 18.71
N VAL A 17 0.75 -2.19 18.36
CA VAL A 17 1.52 -3.42 18.61
C VAL A 17 2.83 -3.36 17.85
N THR A 18 2.80 -3.06 16.55
CA THR A 18 4.00 -2.97 15.72
C THR A 18 4.92 -1.85 16.17
N LEU A 19 4.38 -0.71 16.62
CA LEU A 19 5.14 0.41 17.18
C LEU A 19 5.89 0.02 18.47
N ALA A 20 5.29 -0.81 19.33
CA ALA A 20 5.94 -1.31 20.54
C ALA A 20 7.18 -2.18 20.27
N TYR A 21 7.28 -2.78 19.09
CA TYR A 21 8.47 -3.55 18.66
C TYR A 21 9.56 -2.69 17.99
N GLY A 22 9.43 -1.36 17.97
CA GLY A 22 10.45 -0.45 17.42
C GLY A 22 10.66 -0.56 15.91
N PRO A 23 9.65 -0.30 15.06
CA PRO A 23 9.75 -0.45 13.61
C PRO A 23 10.43 0.78 12.98
N GLU A 24 11.48 1.33 13.59
CA GLU A 24 12.13 2.57 13.14
C GLU A 24 12.50 2.50 11.65
N GLY A 25 12.10 3.53 10.91
CA GLY A 25 12.30 3.61 9.46
C GLY A 25 11.43 2.68 8.61
N LYS A 26 10.57 1.84 9.20
CA LYS A 26 9.66 0.96 8.45
C LYS A 26 8.36 1.66 8.09
N LYS A 27 7.96 1.51 6.83
CA LYS A 27 6.77 2.13 6.25
C LYS A 27 5.82 1.10 5.68
N ASP A 28 4.56 1.23 6.04
CA ASP A 28 3.47 0.46 5.48
C ASP A 28 3.24 0.87 4.02
N THR A 29 2.68 -0.07 3.25
CA THR A 29 2.21 0.22 1.89
C THR A 29 0.73 0.46 1.95
N VAL A 30 0.31 1.67 1.61
CA VAL A 30 -1.08 2.10 1.74
C VAL A 30 -1.66 2.31 0.34
N PHE A 31 -2.87 1.79 0.14
CA PHE A 31 -3.59 1.77 -1.12
C PHE A 31 -4.81 2.66 -1.03
N TYR A 32 -4.99 3.51 -2.05
CA TYR A 32 -5.99 4.54 -2.13
C TYR A 32 -6.78 4.45 -3.43
N ARG A 33 -8.05 4.85 -3.39
CA ARG A 33 -8.93 4.87 -4.56
C ARG A 33 -8.66 6.06 -5.49
N ASP A 34 -8.17 7.16 -4.92
CA ASP A 34 -7.93 8.43 -5.61
C ASP A 34 -6.46 8.86 -5.51
N SER A 35 -6.02 9.68 -6.47
CA SER A 35 -4.66 10.22 -6.53
C SER A 35 -4.33 11.14 -5.36
N ASN A 36 -5.35 11.74 -4.74
CA ASN A 36 -5.17 12.65 -3.60
C ASN A 36 -4.99 11.89 -2.27
N CYS A 37 -4.99 10.54 -2.30
CA CYS A 37 -4.81 9.68 -1.13
C CYS A 37 -5.85 9.94 -0.03
N THR A 38 -7.11 10.18 -0.39
CA THR A 38 -8.17 10.50 0.57
C THR A 38 -9.02 9.29 0.95
N GLN A 39 -9.23 8.35 0.02
CA GLN A 39 -10.07 7.18 0.21
C GLN A 39 -9.23 5.91 0.36
N LEU A 40 -8.99 5.50 1.61
CA LEU A 40 -8.25 4.29 1.94
C LEU A 40 -8.97 3.04 1.43
N ILE A 41 -8.26 2.18 0.69
CA ILE A 41 -8.73 0.85 0.28
C ILE A 41 -8.14 -0.22 1.20
N ALA A 42 -6.81 -0.18 1.38
CA ALA A 42 -6.10 -1.20 2.14
C ALA A 42 -4.79 -0.63 2.71
N ARG A 43 -4.32 -1.25 3.79
CA ARG A 43 -2.99 -1.03 4.36
C ARG A 43 -2.30 -2.38 4.47
N LYS A 44 -1.13 -2.50 3.86
CA LYS A 44 -0.29 -3.68 3.98
C LYS A 44 0.91 -3.35 4.89
N PRO A 45 0.97 -3.95 6.09
CA PRO A 45 2.06 -3.71 7.02
C PRO A 45 3.42 -4.14 6.46
N TRP A 46 4.47 -3.37 6.71
CA TRP A 46 5.81 -3.58 6.14
C TRP A 46 6.43 -4.97 6.30
N HIS A 47 6.03 -5.72 7.33
CA HIS A 47 6.55 -7.06 7.65
C HIS A 47 5.88 -8.20 6.85
N GLN A 48 4.81 -7.92 6.09
CA GLN A 48 4.18 -8.93 5.24
C GLN A 48 5.02 -9.16 3.97
N SER A 49 4.84 -10.29 3.30
CA SER A 49 5.50 -10.57 2.02
C SER A 49 4.68 -10.06 0.83
N GLY A 50 5.30 -9.93 -0.35
CA GLY A 50 4.60 -9.57 -1.59
C GLY A 50 4.10 -8.12 -1.63
N HIS A 51 4.86 -7.18 -1.09
CA HIS A 51 4.57 -5.76 -1.27
C HIS A 51 4.85 -5.36 -2.70
N PRO A 52 3.98 -4.55 -3.33
CA PRO A 52 4.37 -3.90 -4.56
C PRO A 52 5.59 -3.02 -4.27
N THR A 53 6.51 -3.01 -5.22
CA THR A 53 7.65 -2.10 -5.27
C THR A 53 7.33 -0.95 -6.21
N ARG A 54 8.16 0.10 -6.25
CA ARG A 54 8.03 1.19 -7.23
C ARG A 54 8.05 0.71 -8.69
N ARG A 55 8.58 -0.48 -8.96
CA ARG A 55 8.61 -1.11 -10.29
C ARG A 55 7.37 -1.96 -10.59
N SER A 56 6.54 -2.24 -9.59
CA SER A 56 5.33 -3.04 -9.75
C SER A 56 4.26 -2.21 -10.47
N SER A 57 3.79 -2.72 -11.61
CA SER A 57 2.69 -2.14 -12.39
C SER A 57 1.32 -2.66 -11.96
N THR A 58 1.26 -3.78 -11.23
CA THR A 58 0.01 -4.40 -10.79
C THR A 58 0.10 -4.94 -9.36
N VAL A 59 -1.05 -5.09 -8.73
CA VAL A 59 -1.21 -5.73 -7.41
C VAL A 59 -2.53 -6.49 -7.35
N THR A 60 -2.55 -7.61 -6.63
CA THR A 60 -3.79 -8.31 -6.30
C THR A 60 -4.27 -7.85 -4.93
N LEU A 61 -5.47 -7.27 -4.86
CA LEU A 61 -6.14 -6.84 -3.63
C LEU A 61 -7.59 -7.34 -3.67
N ASN A 62 -8.04 -7.99 -2.59
CA ASN A 62 -9.38 -8.56 -2.48
C ASN A 62 -9.75 -9.44 -3.69
N CYS A 63 -8.84 -10.33 -4.09
CA CYS A 63 -8.98 -11.23 -5.24
C CYS A 63 -9.12 -10.55 -6.62
N ASN A 64 -8.96 -9.22 -6.70
CA ASN A 64 -8.98 -8.47 -7.96
C ASN A 64 -7.59 -7.93 -8.30
N GLN A 65 -7.28 -7.87 -9.58
CA GLN A 65 -6.04 -7.27 -10.09
C GLN A 65 -6.24 -5.79 -10.37
N TRP A 66 -5.35 -4.96 -9.83
CA TRP A 66 -5.39 -3.49 -9.93
C TRP A 66 -4.12 -2.98 -10.59
N SER A 67 -4.22 -1.90 -11.36
CA SER A 67 -3.04 -1.20 -11.88
C SER A 67 -2.50 -0.25 -10.82
N VAL A 68 -1.21 -0.36 -10.49
CA VAL A 68 -0.58 0.38 -9.40
C VAL A 68 -0.01 1.70 -9.91
N ASN A 69 -0.42 2.79 -9.28
CA ASN A 69 0.14 4.13 -9.48
C ASN A 69 0.82 4.59 -8.20
N TRP A 70 2.15 4.68 -8.20
CA TRP A 70 2.87 5.21 -7.05
C TRP A 70 2.72 6.73 -6.98
N VAL A 71 2.26 7.20 -5.83
CA VAL A 71 2.18 8.62 -5.48
C VAL A 71 3.33 8.92 -4.51
N ASN A 72 4.06 10.00 -4.82
CA ASN A 72 5.30 10.37 -4.12
C ASN A 72 5.07 10.73 -2.65
#